data_AF-A0AA38LQX7-F1
#
_entry.id   AF-A0AA38LQX7-F1
#
_cell.length_a   1.000
_cell.length_b   1.000
_cell.length_c   1.000
_cell.angle_alpha   90.00
_cell.angle_beta   90.00
_cell.angle_gamma   90.00
#
_symmetry.space_group_name_H-M   'P 1'
#
loop_
_entity.id
_entity.type
_entity.pdbx_description
1 polymer ?
#
loop_
_entity_poly.entity_id
_entity_poly.type
_entity_poly.pdbx_seq_one_letter_code
_entity_poly.pdbx_strand_id
1 'polypeptide(L)'
;PLEVMATVRDIEDIVAKLTSDKAKTREEGIKVLNSYLDGGSCRSFCLLLDQQTVKLRPQEIHRNASWPFLLGILSKCIVTEVSLSKKRGPKIFLAKTVRNFVQHAEDVKRS
;
A
#
# COMPACT_ATOMS: atom_id res chain seq x y z
N PRO A 1 -5.49 24.70 8.10
CA PRO A 1 -6.27 23.45 7.94
C PRO A 1 -5.69 22.36 8.85
N LEU A 2 -6.51 21.66 9.62
CA LEU A 2 -6.07 20.51 10.41
C LEU A 2 -5.66 19.40 9.43
N GLU A 3 -4.42 18.94 9.53
CA GLU A 3 -3.93 17.81 8.73
C GLU A 3 -4.75 16.56 9.11
N VAL A 4 -5.37 15.91 8.11
CA VAL A 4 -6.05 14.63 8.35
C VAL A 4 -4.98 13.58 8.59
N MET A 5 -4.90 13.10 9.83
CA MET A 5 -3.90 12.12 10.25
C MET A 5 -4.35 10.71 9.83
N ALA A 6 -3.48 10.00 9.12
CA ALA A 6 -3.66 8.57 8.88
C ALA A 6 -3.57 7.77 10.19
N THR A 7 -4.34 6.69 10.26
CA THR A 7 -4.42 5.79 11.40
C THR A 7 -4.14 4.34 10.99
N VAL A 8 -3.86 3.47 11.97
CA VAL A 8 -3.64 2.03 11.71
C VAL A 8 -4.88 1.41 11.05
N ARG A 9 -6.07 1.87 11.44
CA ARG A 9 -7.35 1.41 10.87
C ARG A 9 -7.45 1.71 9.38
N ASP A 10 -6.96 2.86 8.93
CA ASP A 10 -6.94 3.20 7.51
C ASP A 10 -6.08 2.22 6.71
N ILE A 11 -4.94 1.81 7.27
CA ILE A 11 -4.06 0.80 6.66
C ILE A 11 -4.73 -0.57 6.66
N GLU A 12 -5.37 -0.98 7.76
CA GLU A 12 -6.12 -2.24 7.84
C GLU A 12 -7.26 -2.29 6.81
N ASP A 13 -7.96 -1.17 6.61
CA ASP A 13 -9.01 -1.03 5.62
C ASP A 13 -8.48 -1.12 4.18
N ILE A 14 -7.28 -0.60 3.91
CA ILE A 14 -6.57 -0.77 2.63
C ILE A 14 -6.20 -2.24 2.45
N VAL A 15 -5.58 -2.86 3.47
CA VAL A 15 -5.16 -4.27 3.45
C VAL A 15 -6.34 -5.17 3.14
N ALA A 16 -7.46 -5.01 3.85
CA ALA A 16 -8.66 -5.81 3.65
C ALA A 16 -9.19 -5.73 2.21
N LYS A 17 -9.11 -4.55 1.58
CA LYS A 17 -9.50 -4.36 0.17
C LYS A 17 -8.50 -5.02 -0.79
N LEU A 18 -7.20 -4.83 -0.58
CA LEU A 18 -6.14 -5.38 -1.44
C LEU A 18 -6.06 -6.91 -1.39
N THR A 19 -6.37 -7.52 -0.24
CA THR A 19 -6.40 -8.97 -0.09
C THR A 19 -7.73 -9.61 -0.50
N SER A 20 -8.71 -8.83 -0.97
CA SER A 20 -9.99 -9.37 -1.42
C SER A 20 -9.82 -10.25 -2.66
N ASP A 21 -10.59 -11.33 -2.71
CA ASP A 21 -10.78 -12.19 -3.88
C ASP A 21 -11.47 -11.45 -5.06
N LYS A 22 -12.25 -10.40 -4.76
CA LYS A 22 -12.97 -9.59 -5.76
C LYS A 22 -12.06 -8.58 -6.44
N ALA A 23 -11.91 -8.69 -7.75
CA ALA A 23 -11.06 -7.79 -8.55
C ALA A 23 -11.43 -6.30 -8.38
N LYS A 24 -12.72 -5.97 -8.38
CA LYS A 24 -13.19 -4.60 -8.19
C LYS A 24 -12.84 -4.03 -6.81
N THR A 25 -12.94 -4.85 -5.77
CA THR A 25 -12.55 -4.46 -4.40
C THR A 25 -11.05 -4.22 -4.28
N ARG A 26 -10.22 -5.03 -4.95
CA ARG A 26 -8.77 -4.76 -5.02
C ARG A 26 -8.45 -3.45 -5.71
N GLU A 27 -9.13 -3.15 -6.83
CA GLU A 27 -8.97 -1.87 -7.53
C GLU A 27 -9.34 -0.68 -6.64
N GLU A 28 -10.42 -0.79 -5.85
CA GLU A 28 -10.79 0.22 -4.85
C GLU A 28 -9.70 0.37 -3.78
N GLY A 29 -9.12 -0.73 -3.29
CA GLY A 29 -7.98 -0.70 -2.37
C GLY A 29 -6.79 0.07 -2.93
N ILE A 30 -6.46 -0.11 -4.21
CA ILE A 30 -5.38 0.64 -4.86
C ILE A 30 -5.73 2.14 -4.99
N LYS A 31 -6.98 2.48 -5.32
CA LYS A 31 -7.41 3.89 -5.38
C LYS A 31 -7.30 4.57 -4.02
N VAL A 32 -7.73 3.89 -2.96
CA VAL A 32 -7.60 4.41 -1.59
C VAL A 32 -6.13 4.60 -1.23
N LEU A 33 -5.27 3.61 -1.48
CA LEU A 33 -3.83 3.74 -1.25
C LEU A 33 -3.22 4.95 -1.98
N ASN A 34 -3.51 5.11 -3.28
CA ASN A 34 -3.01 6.25 -4.04
C ASN A 34 -3.52 7.59 -3.49
N SER A 35 -4.76 7.65 -2.97
CA SER A 35 -5.28 8.88 -2.38
C SER A 35 -4.50 9.32 -1.13
N TYR A 36 -3.90 8.38 -0.39
CA TYR A 36 -2.96 8.71 0.67
C TYR A 36 -1.60 9.14 0.10
N LEU A 37 -1.01 8.38 -0.82
CA LEU A 37 0.33 8.66 -1.36
C LEU A 37 0.40 9.98 -2.15
N ASP A 38 -0.64 10.31 -2.91
CA ASP A 38 -0.69 11.52 -3.76
C ASP A 38 -1.42 12.70 -3.09
N GLY A 39 -1.98 12.49 -1.90
CA GLY A 39 -2.87 13.45 -1.23
C GLY A 39 -2.23 14.23 -0.08
N GLY A 40 -3.04 15.11 0.53
CA GLY A 40 -2.63 15.94 1.67
C GLY A 40 -2.31 15.14 2.95
N SER A 41 -2.73 13.87 3.02
CA SER A 41 -2.41 12.93 4.11
C SER A 41 -1.16 12.08 3.86
N CYS A 42 -0.43 12.31 2.76
CA CYS A 42 0.76 11.52 2.39
C CYS A 42 1.81 11.49 3.50
N ARG A 43 2.11 12.67 4.07
CA ARG A 43 3.11 12.79 5.13
C ARG A 43 2.73 11.97 6.36
N SER A 44 1.52 12.16 6.88
CA SER A 44 1.04 11.44 8.07
C SER A 44 0.94 9.93 7.83
N PHE A 45 0.53 9.51 6.63
CA PHE A 45 0.48 8.10 6.22
C PHE A 45 1.87 7.45 6.16
N CYS A 46 2.85 8.11 5.53
CA CYS A 46 4.21 7.60 5.46
C CYS A 46 4.85 7.51 6.85
N LEU A 47 4.70 8.55 7.69
CA LEU A 47 5.21 8.54 9.07
C LEU A 47 4.61 7.41 9.90
N LEU A 48 3.31 7.12 9.72
CA LEU A 48 2.69 5.99 10.38
C LEU A 48 3.34 4.67 9.93
N LEU A 49 3.55 4.47 8.63
CA LEU A 49 4.23 3.28 8.11
C LEU A 49 5.67 3.16 8.64
N ASP A 50 6.41 4.26 8.76
CA ASP A 50 7.74 4.29 9.35
C ASP A 50 7.69 3.79 10.81
N GLN A 51 6.80 4.37 11.61
CA GLN A 51 6.62 4.00 13.02
C GLN A 51 6.23 2.53 13.20
N GLN A 52 5.36 2.01 12.34
CA GLN A 52 4.96 0.60 12.40
C GLN A 52 6.08 -0.32 11.90
N THR A 53 6.87 0.12 10.93
CA THR A 53 8.01 -0.64 10.38
C THR A 53 9.13 -0.75 11.41
N VAL A 54 9.46 0.32 12.13
CA VAL A 54 10.47 0.29 13.21
C VAL A 54 10.08 -0.66 14.36
N LYS A 55 8.78 -0.85 14.61
CA LYS A 55 8.28 -1.77 15.64
C LYS A 55 8.31 -3.24 15.22
N LEU A 56 8.63 -3.55 13.96
CA LEU A 56 8.66 -4.93 13.48
C LEU A 56 9.76 -5.73 14.17
N ARG A 57 9.39 -6.84 14.80
CA ARG A 57 10.33 -7.94 15.01
C ARG A 57 10.50 -8.72 13.70
N PRO A 58 11.65 -9.36 13.45
CA PRO A 58 11.89 -10.12 12.22
C PRO A 58 10.81 -11.17 11.90
N GLN A 59 10.12 -11.68 12.91
CA GLN A 59 9.08 -12.70 12.79
C GLN A 59 7.67 -12.12 12.51
N GLU A 60 7.50 -10.79 12.54
CA GLU A 60 6.19 -10.11 12.53
C GLU A 60 5.88 -9.36 11.23
N ILE A 61 6.74 -9.51 10.22
CA ILE A 61 6.63 -8.83 8.91
C ILE A 61 5.26 -9.08 8.23
N HIS A 62 4.57 -10.17 8.59
CA HIS A 62 3.30 -10.57 7.97
C HIS A 62 2.02 -10.06 8.64
N ARG A 63 2.11 -9.27 9.72
CA ARG A 63 0.91 -8.86 10.48
C ARG A 63 0.75 -7.37 10.68
N ASN A 64 1.80 -6.58 10.53
CA ASN A 64 1.75 -5.18 10.95
C ASN A 64 1.59 -4.25 9.77
N ALA A 65 0.82 -3.17 9.98
CA ALA A 65 0.58 -2.05 9.08
C ALA A 65 1.87 -1.29 8.72
N SER A 66 2.76 -1.92 7.96
CA SER A 66 4.16 -1.53 7.74
C SER A 66 4.53 -1.52 6.27
N TRP A 67 5.66 -0.89 5.91
CA TRP A 67 6.16 -0.83 4.55
C TRP A 67 6.34 -2.23 3.93
N PRO A 68 7.07 -3.18 4.56
CA PRO A 68 7.32 -4.48 3.96
C PRO A 68 6.04 -5.33 3.82
N PHE A 69 5.11 -5.20 4.77
CA PHE A 69 3.85 -5.93 4.74
C PHE A 69 2.98 -5.51 3.56
N LEU A 70 2.75 -4.20 3.40
CA LEU A 70 1.99 -3.65 2.28
C LEU A 70 2.67 -3.93 0.93
N LEU A 71 4.00 -3.83 0.86
CA LEU A 71 4.75 -4.21 -0.35
C LEU A 71 4.51 -5.68 -0.73
N GLY A 72 4.49 -6.59 0.26
CA GLY A 72 4.18 -7.99 0.06
C GLY A 72 2.76 -8.21 -0.49
N ILE A 73 1.77 -7.46 0.01
CA ILE A 73 0.39 -7.50 -0.51
C ILE A 73 0.33 -6.97 -1.95
N LEU A 74 0.93 -5.82 -2.22
CA LEU A 74 0.98 -5.22 -3.56
C LEU A 74 1.65 -6.16 -4.57
N SER A 75 2.71 -6.84 -4.16
CA SER A 75 3.39 -7.85 -4.98
C SER A 75 2.44 -9.01 -5.34
N LYS A 76 1.64 -9.50 -4.38
CA LYS A 76 0.60 -10.51 -4.64
C LYS A 76 -0.48 -10.00 -5.59
N CYS A 77 -0.88 -8.74 -5.48
CA CYS A 77 -1.82 -8.12 -6.42
C CYS A 77 -1.25 -8.14 -7.85
N ILE A 78 0.04 -7.81 -8.03
CA ILE A 78 0.69 -7.83 -9.35
C ILE A 78 0.71 -9.24 -9.92
N VAL A 79 1.17 -10.22 -9.13
CA VAL A 79 1.21 -11.63 -9.55
C VAL A 79 -0.17 -12.11 -9.99
N THR A 80 -1.21 -11.75 -9.22
CA THR A 80 -2.59 -12.09 -9.53
C THR A 80 -3.07 -11.43 -10.82
N GLU A 81 -2.81 -10.13 -11.00
CA GLU A 81 -3.22 -9.39 -12.19
C GLU A 81 -2.55 -9.95 -13.45
N VAL A 82 -1.24 -10.20 -13.41
CA VAL A 82 -0.50 -10.79 -14.53
C VAL A 82 -1.04 -12.18 -14.88
N SER A 83 -1.33 -13.02 -13.87
CA SER A 83 -1.85 -14.38 -14.08
C SER A 83 -3.25 -14.40 -14.69
N LEU A 84 -4.09 -13.39 -14.40
CA LEU A 84 -5.45 -13.26 -14.92
C LEU A 84 -5.51 -12.56 -16.28
N SER A 85 -4.44 -11.86 -16.69
CA SER A 85 -4.36 -11.02 -17.89
C SER A 85 -4.16 -11.79 -19.21
N LYS A 86 -4.82 -12.95 -19.37
CA LYS A 86 -4.61 -13.86 -20.52
C LYS A 86 -5.02 -13.29 -21.89
N LYS A 87 -5.90 -12.28 -21.93
CA LYS A 87 -6.42 -11.66 -23.19
C LYS A 87 -6.19 -10.15 -23.30
N ARG A 88 -5.94 -9.47 -22.19
CA ARG A 88 -5.70 -8.02 -22.13
C ARG A 88 -4.46 -7.83 -21.28
N GLY A 89 -3.54 -6.98 -21.72
CA GLY A 89 -2.29 -6.75 -21.00
C GLY A 89 -2.51 -6.30 -19.55
N PRO A 90 -1.54 -6.54 -18.64
CA PRO A 90 -1.67 -6.17 -17.24
C PRO A 90 -1.93 -4.67 -17.09
N LYS A 91 -2.78 -4.31 -16.12
CA LYS A 91 -3.12 -2.91 -15.89
C LYS A 91 -1.93 -2.13 -15.34
N ILE A 92 -1.48 -1.13 -16.10
CA ILE A 92 -0.32 -0.29 -15.78
C ILE A 92 -0.48 0.45 -14.44
N PHE A 93 -1.72 0.77 -14.01
CA PHE A 93 -1.93 1.55 -12.78
C PHE A 93 -1.35 0.87 -11.55
N LEU A 94 -1.40 -0.46 -11.46
CA LEU A 94 -0.85 -1.19 -10.31
C LEU A 94 0.67 -1.09 -10.25
N ALA A 95 1.34 -1.20 -11.40
CA ALA A 95 2.78 -1.00 -11.48
C ALA A 95 3.19 0.44 -11.11
N LYS A 96 2.40 1.45 -11.53
CA LYS A 96 2.60 2.85 -11.12
C LYS A 96 2.45 3.03 -9.61
N THR A 97 1.44 2.41 -9.00
CA THR A 97 1.24 2.44 -7.55
C THR A 97 2.42 1.81 -6.80
N VAL A 98 2.93 0.65 -7.24
CA VAL A 98 4.09 0.04 -6.60
C VAL A 98 5.33 0.91 -6.70
N ARG A 99 5.58 1.51 -7.87
CA ARG A 99 6.68 2.47 -8.02
C ARG A 99 6.52 3.64 -7.05
N ASN A 100 5.34 4.25 -6.99
CA ASN A 100 5.07 5.39 -6.10
C ASN A 100 5.27 5.00 -4.63
N PHE A 101 4.73 3.85 -4.22
CA PHE A 101 4.87 3.32 -2.88
C PHE A 101 6.34 3.10 -2.47
N VAL A 102 7.16 2.51 -3.36
CA VAL A 102 8.59 2.31 -3.12
C VAL A 102 9.34 3.65 -3.05
N GLN A 103 9.02 4.60 -3.93
CA GLN A 103 9.61 5.95 -3.89
C GLN A 103 9.35 6.65 -2.55
N HIS A 104 8.17 6.47 -1.96
CA HIS A 104 7.92 6.94 -0.60
C HIS A 104 8.68 6.10 0.44
N ALA A 105 8.70 4.77 0.36
CA ALA A 105 9.44 3.95 1.32
C ALA A 105 10.95 4.29 1.39
N GLU A 106 11.54 4.70 0.27
CA GLU A 106 12.97 5.02 0.13
C GLU A 106 13.32 6.50 0.36
N ASP A 107 12.35 7.34 0.71
CA ASP A 107 12.57 8.77 0.93
C ASP A 107 13.36 9.03 2.23
N VAL A 108 14.68 8.99 2.10
CA VAL A 108 15.66 9.24 3.17
C VAL A 108 15.54 10.62 3.82
N LYS A 109 14.79 11.57 3.23
CA LYS A 109 14.56 12.88 3.86
C LYS A 109 13.52 12.82 4.98
N ARG A 110 12.79 11.71 5.11
CA ARG A 110 11.78 11.49 6.15
C ARG A 110 12.31 10.76 7.39
N SER A 111 13.46 10.07 7.28
CA SER A 111 14.14 9.35 8.36
C SER A 111 15.10 10.20 9.17
#